data_AF-A0A2S9BLF8-F1
#
_entry.id   AF-A0A2S9BLF8-F1
#
_cell.length_a   1.000
_cell.length_b   1.000
_cell.length_c   1.000
_cell.angle_alpha   90.00
_cell.angle_beta   90.00
_cell.angle_gamma   90.00
#
_symmetry.space_group_name_H-M   'P 1'
#
loop_
_entity.id
_entity.type
_entity.pdbx_description
1 polymer ?
#
loop_
_entity_poly.entity_id
_entity_poly.type
_entity_poly.pdbx_seq_one_letter_code
_entity_poly.pdbx_strand_id
1 'polypeptide(L)'
;MATVTIRNLSDDVVVALKERARRNSRSMEAEVRDVLTRLAQGDESGLEAQLQQRAPRPRRFSVPSSEVMARVDANPSTPEQDKMREEWLAELEADRKNPFFLDSFRDPWESRDPS
;
A
#
# COMPACT_ATOMS: atom_id res chain seq x y z
N MET A 1 -10.49 -24.09 -22.65
CA MET A 1 -11.72 -24.00 -21.85
C MET A 1 -11.66 -25.12 -20.83
N ALA A 2 -11.49 -24.79 -19.55
CA ALA A 2 -11.39 -25.79 -18.48
C ALA A 2 -12.75 -25.95 -17.80
N THR A 3 -13.15 -27.19 -17.50
CA THR A 3 -14.42 -27.49 -16.83
C THR A 3 -14.11 -28.10 -15.47
N VAL A 4 -14.71 -27.53 -14.42
CA VAL A 4 -14.61 -28.04 -13.04
C VAL A 4 -16.01 -28.47 -12.60
N THR A 5 -16.12 -29.69 -12.09
CA THR A 5 -17.36 -30.21 -11.52
C THR A 5 -17.20 -30.37 -10.02
N ILE A 6 -17.99 -29.62 -9.25
CA ILE A 6 -18.03 -29.72 -7.79
C ILE A 6 -19.20 -30.62 -7.42
N ARG A 7 -18.92 -31.76 -6.77
CA ARG A 7 -19.93 -32.70 -6.29
C ARG A 7 -20.23 -32.45 -4.82
N ASN A 8 -21.44 -32.80 -4.39
CA ASN A 8 -21.90 -32.67 -2.99
C ASN A 8 -21.77 -31.25 -2.43
N LEU A 9 -22.04 -30.24 -3.26
CA LEU A 9 -22.14 -28.87 -2.78
C LEU A 9 -23.42 -28.71 -1.95
N SER A 10 -23.31 -28.22 -0.73
CA SER A 10 -24.46 -28.00 0.15
C SER A 10 -25.48 -27.05 -0.49
N ASP A 11 -26.77 -27.35 -0.32
CA ASP A 11 -27.87 -26.57 -0.90
C ASP A 11 -27.85 -25.09 -0.45
N ASP A 12 -27.48 -24.82 0.80
CA ASP A 12 -27.35 -23.45 1.33
C ASP A 12 -26.34 -22.62 0.53
N VAL A 13 -25.21 -23.22 0.13
CA VAL A 13 -24.18 -22.56 -0.68
C VAL A 13 -24.69 -22.34 -2.11
N VAL A 14 -25.46 -23.27 -2.67
CA VAL A 14 -26.09 -23.10 -3.98
C VAL A 14 -27.06 -21.91 -3.95
N VAL A 15 -27.88 -21.80 -2.91
CA VAL A 15 -28.81 -20.68 -2.72
C VAL A 15 -28.05 -19.36 -2.61
N ALA A 16 -27.05 -19.29 -1.73
CA ALA A 16 -26.24 -18.09 -1.53
C ALA A 16 -25.54 -17.62 -2.84
N LEU A 17 -25.02 -18.57 -3.63
CA LEU A 17 -24.40 -18.26 -4.92
C LEU A 17 -25.42 -17.76 -5.95
N LYS A 18 -26.63 -18.33 -6.01
CA LYS A 18 -27.71 -17.87 -6.89
C LYS A 18 -28.17 -16.45 -6.53
N GLU A 19 -28.36 -16.18 -5.25
CA GLU A 19 -28.74 -14.85 -4.77
C GLU A 19 -27.66 -13.82 -5.08
N ARG A 20 -26.39 -14.18 -4.87
CA ARG A 20 -25.25 -13.32 -5.20
C ARG A 20 -25.17 -13.02 -6.70
N ALA A 21 -25.35 -14.04 -7.55
CA ALA A 21 -25.38 -13.86 -9.00
C ALA A 21 -26.54 -12.95 -9.44
N ARG A 22 -27.73 -13.11 -8.83
CA ARG A 22 -28.89 -12.24 -9.07
C ARG A 22 -28.61 -10.80 -8.67
N ARG A 23 -27.99 -10.56 -7.51
CA ARG A 23 -27.59 -9.21 -7.06
C ARG A 23 -26.62 -8.54 -8.04
N ASN A 24 -25.74 -9.31 -8.65
CA ASN A 24 -24.76 -8.81 -9.61
C ASN A 24 -25.26 -8.83 -11.07
N SER A 25 -26.53 -9.16 -11.31
CA SER A 25 -27.13 -9.27 -12.66
C SER A 25 -26.35 -10.17 -13.61
N ARG A 26 -25.80 -11.28 -13.09
CA ARG A 26 -24.97 -12.25 -13.83
C ARG A 26 -25.54 -13.67 -13.72
N SER A 27 -25.11 -14.58 -14.60
CA SER A 27 -25.40 -16.00 -14.43
C SER A 27 -24.60 -16.58 -13.26
N MET A 28 -25.12 -17.66 -12.67
CA MET A 28 -24.45 -18.34 -11.54
C MET A 28 -23.03 -18.81 -11.93
N GLU A 29 -22.87 -19.35 -13.13
CA GLU A 29 -21.57 -19.76 -13.66
C GLU A 29 -20.62 -18.56 -13.80
N ALA A 30 -21.10 -17.42 -14.28
CA ALA A 30 -20.29 -16.22 -14.42
C ALA A 30 -19.83 -15.67 -13.06
N GLU A 31 -20.69 -15.70 -12.04
CA GLU A 31 -20.33 -15.29 -10.69
C GLU A 31 -19.31 -16.24 -10.06
N VAL A 32 -19.50 -17.56 -10.19
CA VAL A 32 -18.56 -18.55 -9.67
C VAL A 32 -17.20 -18.43 -10.35
N ARG A 33 -17.19 -18.22 -11.68
CA ARG A 33 -15.96 -17.96 -12.43
C ARG A 33 -15.25 -16.71 -11.92
N ASP A 34 -15.96 -15.62 -11.70
CA ASP A 34 -15.40 -14.35 -11.20
C ASP A 34 -14.78 -14.51 -9.81
N VAL A 35 -15.49 -15.19 -8.90
CA VAL A 35 -14.99 -15.47 -7.54
C VAL A 35 -13.74 -16.34 -7.58
N LEU A 36 -13.76 -17.44 -8.33
CA LEU A 36 -12.60 -18.31 -8.46
C LEU A 36 -11.42 -17.61 -9.11
N THR A 37 -11.68 -16.73 -10.09
CA THR A 37 -10.63 -15.95 -10.76
C THR A 37 -9.97 -14.99 -9.78
N ARG A 38 -10.76 -14.27 -8.96
CA ARG A 38 -10.22 -13.36 -7.94
C ARG A 38 -9.40 -14.09 -6.88
N LEU A 39 -9.92 -15.20 -6.38
CA LEU A 39 -9.20 -16.03 -5.40
C LEU A 39 -7.89 -16.59 -5.98
N ALA A 40 -7.91 -17.05 -7.24
CA ALA A 40 -6.75 -17.62 -7.91
C ALA A 40 -5.70 -16.59 -8.28
N GLN A 41 -6.10 -15.34 -8.57
CA GLN A 41 -5.18 -14.23 -8.82
C GLN A 41 -4.52 -13.73 -7.54
N GLY A 42 -5.00 -14.18 -6.38
CA GLY A 42 -4.71 -13.55 -5.10
C GLY A 42 -5.42 -12.21 -5.08
N ASP A 43 -6.27 -11.97 -4.08
CA ASP A 43 -6.73 -10.61 -3.83
C ASP A 43 -5.48 -9.73 -3.59
N GLU A 44 -4.98 -9.06 -4.64
CA GLU A 44 -4.27 -7.81 -4.48
C GLU A 44 -5.22 -6.96 -3.64
N SER A 45 -4.82 -6.72 -2.40
CA SER A 45 -5.57 -5.98 -1.39
C SER A 45 -6.31 -4.82 -2.04
N GLY A 46 -7.54 -4.51 -1.60
CA GLY A 46 -8.27 -3.34 -2.11
C GLY A 46 -7.43 -2.05 -2.07
N LEU A 47 -6.41 -2.00 -1.20
CA LEU A 47 -5.39 -0.97 -1.16
C LEU A 47 -4.51 -0.93 -2.42
N GLU A 48 -4.04 -2.07 -2.90
CA GLU A 48 -3.21 -2.21 -4.10
C GLU A 48 -4.00 -1.88 -5.37
N ALA A 49 -5.27 -2.29 -5.45
CA ALA A 49 -6.20 -1.87 -6.48
C ALA A 49 -6.49 -0.35 -6.44
N GLN A 50 -6.67 0.23 -5.24
CA GLN A 50 -6.81 1.69 -5.07
C GLN A 50 -5.54 2.44 -5.47
N LEU A 51 -4.36 1.91 -5.14
CA LEU A 51 -3.07 2.48 -5.50
C LEU A 51 -2.84 2.41 -7.00
N GLN A 52 -3.21 1.31 -7.66
CA GLN A 52 -3.14 1.19 -9.12
C GLN A 52 -4.12 2.12 -9.83
N GLN A 53 -5.30 2.40 -9.25
CA GLN A 53 -6.27 3.36 -9.79
C GLN A 53 -5.83 4.81 -9.58
N ARG A 54 -5.13 5.11 -8.48
CA ARG A 54 -4.58 6.44 -8.18
C ARG A 54 -3.24 6.73 -8.86
N ALA A 55 -2.49 5.70 -9.25
CA ALA A 55 -1.22 5.87 -9.92
C ALA A 55 -1.44 6.14 -11.42
N PRO A 56 -1.07 7.32 -11.95
CA PRO A 56 -1.05 7.54 -13.39
C PRO A 56 0.01 6.64 -14.05
N ARG A 57 -0.34 5.89 -15.10
CA ARG A 57 0.64 5.23 -15.99
C ARG A 57 1.03 6.21 -17.12
N PRO A 58 2.27 6.17 -17.67
CA PRO A 58 3.27 5.10 -17.58
C PRO A 58 4.43 5.40 -16.62
N ARG A 59 5.17 4.33 -16.29
CA ARG A 59 6.38 4.31 -15.48
C ARG A 59 7.43 5.29 -16.03
N ARG A 60 7.54 6.47 -15.41
CA ARG A 60 8.82 7.17 -15.36
C ARG A 60 9.62 6.51 -14.23
N PHE A 61 10.73 5.87 -14.56
CA PHE A 61 11.67 5.34 -13.55
C PHE A 61 12.34 6.46 -12.74
N SER A 62 12.16 7.72 -13.15
CA SER A 62 12.64 8.90 -12.46
C SER A 62 11.52 9.92 -12.29
N VAL A 63 11.37 10.45 -11.07
CA VAL A 63 10.56 11.65 -10.81
C VAL A 63 11.52 12.84 -10.78
N PRO A 64 11.31 13.91 -11.56
CA PRO A 64 12.14 15.11 -11.47
C PRO A 64 12.06 15.73 -10.07
N SER A 65 13.18 16.25 -9.54
CA SER A 65 13.21 16.86 -8.20
C SER A 65 12.18 17.97 -8.03
N SER A 66 11.87 18.73 -9.08
CA SER A 66 10.84 19.78 -9.05
C SER A 66 9.44 19.24 -8.78
N GLU A 67 9.12 18.05 -9.30
CA GLU A 67 7.83 17.40 -9.04
C GLU A 67 7.76 16.85 -7.61
N VAL A 68 8.89 16.33 -7.09
CA VAL A 68 8.99 15.95 -5.67
C VAL A 68 8.74 17.16 -4.78
N MET A 69 9.41 18.29 -5.04
CA MET A 69 9.24 19.51 -4.27
C MET A 69 7.81 20.05 -4.36
N ALA A 70 7.20 20.06 -5.56
CA ALA A 70 5.81 20.46 -5.71
C ALA A 70 4.84 19.62 -4.87
N ARG A 71 5.11 18.32 -4.71
CA ARG A 71 4.31 17.43 -3.84
C ARG A 71 4.53 17.70 -2.36
N VAL A 72 5.75 18.06 -1.96
CA VAL A 72 6.07 18.48 -0.59
C VAL A 72 5.34 19.78 -0.28
N ASP A 73 5.43 20.78 -1.16
CA ASP A 73 4.77 22.07 -1.00
C ASP A 73 3.24 21.95 -0.93
N ALA A 74 2.67 21.01 -1.69
CA ALA A 74 1.23 20.73 -1.68
C ALA A 74 0.74 20.04 -0.39
N ASN A 75 1.65 19.51 0.43
CA ASN A 75 1.33 18.84 1.69
C ASN A 75 2.10 19.50 2.84
N PRO A 76 1.73 20.74 3.22
CA PRO A 76 2.36 21.41 4.34
C PRO A 76 2.14 20.62 5.64
N SER A 77 3.17 20.58 6.48
CA SER A 77 3.11 19.97 7.80
C SER A 77 2.02 20.61 8.65
N THR A 78 1.40 19.82 9.52
CA THR A 78 0.56 20.38 10.59
C THR A 78 1.41 20.82 11.78
N PRO A 79 0.92 21.74 12.63
CA PRO A 79 1.65 22.15 13.85
C PRO A 79 2.01 20.99 14.78
N GLU A 80 1.18 19.95 14.84
CA GLU A 80 1.46 18.74 15.62
C GLU A 80 2.60 17.93 15.01
N GLN A 81 2.67 17.83 13.68
CA GLN A 81 3.76 17.16 12.98
C GLN A 81 5.08 17.92 13.14
N ASP A 82 5.03 19.25 13.17
CA ASP A 82 6.20 20.10 13.42
C ASP A 82 6.75 19.85 14.84
N LYS A 83 5.87 19.83 15.85
CA LYS A 83 6.24 19.51 17.23
C LYS A 83 6.84 18.11 17.37
N MET A 84 6.22 17.12 16.74
CA MET A 84 6.71 15.74 16.74
C MET A 84 8.10 15.64 16.08
N ARG A 85 8.33 16.37 14.99
CA ARG A 85 9.64 16.42 14.34
C ARG A 85 10.70 17.04 15.24
N GLU A 86 10.39 18.10 15.96
CA GLU A 86 11.29 18.71 16.95
C GLU A 86 11.63 17.76 18.10
N GLU A 87 10.63 17.05 18.62
CA GLU A 87 10.82 16.04 19.68
C GLU A 87 11.73 14.89 19.20
N TRP A 88 11.47 14.34 18.01
CA TRP A 88 12.30 13.28 17.43
C TRP A 88 13.73 13.73 17.15
N LEU A 89 13.92 14.97 16.69
CA LEU A 89 15.27 15.53 16.50
C LEU A 89 16.02 15.64 17.83
N ALA A 90 15.35 16.07 18.89
CA ALA A 90 15.95 16.15 20.22
C ALA A 90 16.33 14.76 20.77
N GLU A 91 15.49 13.74 20.54
CA GLU A 91 15.77 12.35 20.90
C GLU A 91 16.99 11.81 20.14
N LEU A 92 17.04 12.00 18.82
CA LEU A 92 18.18 11.58 17.99
C LEU A 92 19.48 12.26 18.42
N GLU A 93 19.44 13.55 18.75
CA GLU A 93 20.59 14.26 19.27
C GLU A 93 21.06 13.74 20.64
N ALA A 94 20.11 13.40 21.52
CA ALA A 94 20.41 12.83 22.82
C ALA A 94 21.08 11.45 22.68
N ASP A 95 20.56 10.60 21.79
CA ASP A 95 21.13 9.29 21.49
C ASP A 95 22.53 9.39 20.88
N ARG A 96 22.76 10.36 19.98
CA ARG A 96 24.10 10.61 19.41
C ARG A 96 25.13 11.04 20.45
N LYS A 97 24.70 11.71 21.52
CA LYS A 97 25.54 12.18 22.64
C LYS A 97 25.62 11.15 23.77
N ASN A 98 24.90 10.03 23.70
CA ASN A 98 24.80 9.08 24.79
C ASN A 98 26.06 8.18 24.87
N PRO A 99 26.83 8.25 25.98
CA PRO A 99 28.09 7.54 26.14
C PRO A 99 27.95 6.02 26.31
N PHE A 100 26.73 5.49 26.46
CA PHE A 100 26.48 4.04 26.58
C PHE A 100 26.38 3.33 25.22
N PHE A 101 26.23 4.06 24.11
CA PHE A 101 26.31 3.48 22.77
C PHE A 101 27.78 3.52 22.30
N LEU A 102 28.38 2.34 22.11
CA LEU A 102 29.78 2.17 21.72
C LEU A 102 30.11 2.73 20.31
N ASP A 103 29.09 2.88 19.47
CA ASP A 103 29.15 3.58 18.19
C ASP A 103 28.13 4.71 18.20
N SER A 104 28.60 5.96 18.18
CA SER A 104 27.74 7.10 17.86
C SER A 104 27.22 6.88 16.44
N PHE A 105 25.92 6.60 16.28
CA PHE A 105 25.32 6.45 14.95
C PHE A 105 25.64 7.70 14.13
N ARG A 106 26.48 7.51 13.11
CA ARG A 106 26.98 8.58 12.26
C ARG A 106 26.28 8.47 10.92
N ASP A 107 25.51 9.48 10.56
CA ASP A 107 24.79 9.49 9.29
C ASP A 107 25.81 9.47 8.12
N PRO A 108 25.83 8.42 7.28
CA PRO A 108 26.73 8.35 6.14
C PRO A 108 26.43 9.39 5.05
N TRP A 109 25.30 10.11 5.15
CA TRP A 109 24.86 11.14 4.22
C TRP A 109 25.00 12.57 4.75
N GLU A 110 25.42 12.77 6.01
CA GLU A 110 25.87 14.08 6.49
C GLU A 110 27.14 14.47 5.72
N SER A 111 27.00 15.37 4.75
CA SER A 111 28.14 15.91 4.02
C SER A 111 29.09 16.57 5.01
N ARG A 112 30.35 16.10 5.03
CA ARG A 112 31.45 16.87 5.61
C ARG A 112 31.55 18.13 4.77
N ASP A 113 31.24 19.29 5.34
CA ASP A 113 31.77 20.53 4.78
C ASP A 113 33.30 20.39 4.78
N PRO A 114 33.97 20.45 3.62
CA PRO A 114 35.41 20.63 3.62
C PRO A 114 35.68 22.04 4.14
N SER A 115 36.31 22.11 5.31
CA SER A 115 36.87 23.35 5.86
C SER A 115 37.83 24.03 4.88
#